data_AF-A0A3D3KZ76-F1
#
_entry.id   AF-A0A3D3KZ76-F1
#
_cell.length_a   1.000
_cell.length_b   1.000
_cell.length_c   1.000
_cell.angle_alpha   90.00
_cell.angle_beta   90.00
_cell.angle_gamma   90.00
#
_symmetry.space_group_name_H-M   'P 1'
#
loop_
_entity.id
_entity.type
_entity.pdbx_description
1 polymer ?
#
loop_
_entity_poly.entity_id
_entity_poly.type
_entity_poly.pdbx_seq_one_letter_code
_entity_poly.pdbx_strand_id
1 'polypeptide(L)' 'MARQLVADGAESFHRVLTDPRDGAPLEIGRTSYRVTKAQRQWLRMRDSKCPFPGCSNHSLDNEADHLLAWAH' A
#
# COMPACT_ATOMS: atom_id res chain seq x y z
N MET A 1 17.31 -8.56 -6.15
CA MET A 1 16.36 -8.17 -5.08
C MET A 1 15.71 -9.38 -4.40
N ALA A 2 14.82 -10.15 -5.05
CA ALA A 2 14.15 -11.30 -4.39
C ALA A 2 15.11 -12.38 -3.85
N ARG A 3 16.12 -12.78 -4.64
CA ARG A 3 17.16 -13.73 -4.18
C ARG A 3 17.95 -13.25 -2.96
N GLN A 4 18.16 -11.95 -2.85
CA GLN A 4 18.95 -11.34 -1.79
C GLN A 4 18.14 -11.30 -0.50
N LEU A 5 16.86 -10.95 -0.57
CA LEU A 5 15.94 -11.02 0.56
C LEU A 5 15.84 -12.43 1.17
N VAL A 6 15.84 -13.47 0.33
CA VAL A 6 15.86 -14.87 0.81
C VAL A 6 17.18 -15.21 1.50
N ALA A 7 18.31 -14.77 0.93
CA ALA A 7 19.63 -15.00 1.51
C ALA A 7 19.82 -14.25 2.85
N ASP A 8 19.18 -13.10 2.99
CA ASP A 8 19.28 -12.20 4.16
C ASP A 8 18.23 -12.53 5.25
N GLY A 9 17.55 -13.68 5.18
CA GLY A 9 16.72 -14.20 6.26
C GLY A 9 15.24 -13.79 6.22
N ALA A 10 14.71 -13.38 5.07
CA ALA A 10 13.25 -13.20 4.94
C ALA A 10 12.52 -14.55 5.08
N GLU A 11 11.78 -14.73 6.18
CA GLU A 11 11.04 -15.97 6.47
C GLU A 11 9.66 -16.02 5.79
N SER A 12 9.15 -14.89 5.29
CA SER A 12 7.84 -14.83 4.64
C SER A 12 7.74 -13.73 3.59
N PHE A 13 6.84 -13.93 2.63
CA PHE A 13 6.54 -12.98 1.56
C PHE A 13 5.03 -12.75 1.48
N HIS A 14 4.64 -11.48 1.27
CA HIS A 14 3.27 -11.14 0.93
C HIS A 14 3.08 -11.21 -0.59
N ARG A 15 2.11 -12.01 -1.03
CA ARG A 15 1.71 -12.05 -2.44
C ARG A 15 0.80 -10.87 -2.75
N VAL A 16 1.22 -10.03 -3.70
CA VAL A 16 0.40 -8.94 -4.25
C VAL A 16 0.07 -9.31 -5.70
N LEU A 17 -1.22 -9.40 -6.03
CA LEU A 17 -1.66 -9.54 -7.43
C LEU A 17 -1.71 -8.13 -8.05
N THR A 18 -1.07 -7.96 -9.20
CA THR A 18 -1.02 -6.69 -9.94
C THR A 18 -1.48 -6.88 -11.38
N ASP A 19 -2.22 -5.92 -11.92
CA ASP A 19 -2.64 -5.83 -13.31
C ASP A 19 -1.38 -5.79 -14.19
N PRO A 20 -1.27 -6.70 -15.17
CA PRO A 20 -0.06 -6.80 -16.00
C PRO A 20 0.14 -5.62 -16.95
N ARG A 21 -0.86 -4.75 -17.15
CA ARG A 21 -0.78 -3.61 -18.07
C ARG A 21 -0.06 -2.41 -17.46
N ASP A 22 -0.31 -2.15 -16.18
CA ASP A 22 0.15 -0.94 -15.48
C ASP A 22 0.76 -1.22 -14.10
N GLY A 23 0.76 -2.47 -13.63
CA GLY A 23 1.25 -2.87 -12.32
C GLY A 23 0.32 -2.49 -11.16
N ALA A 24 -0.90 -2.00 -11.42
CA ALA A 24 -1.85 -1.63 -10.39
C ALA A 24 -2.35 -2.87 -9.63
N PRO A 25 -2.48 -2.88 -8.30
CA PRO A 25 -2.99 -4.05 -7.59
C PRO A 25 -4.39 -4.51 -8.07
N LEU A 26 -4.52 -5.78 -8.49
CA LEU A 26 -5.67 -6.38 -9.20
C LEU A 26 -6.99 -6.44 -8.39
N GLU A 27 -6.94 -6.15 -7.08
CA GLU A 27 -8.07 -6.23 -6.15
C GLU A 27 -8.31 -4.90 -5.40
N ILE A 28 -7.89 -3.77 -5.99
CA ILE A 28 -8.08 -2.43 -5.41
C ILE A 28 -8.94 -1.59 -6.38
N GLY A 29 -10.15 -2.06 -6.68
CA GLY A 29 -11.11 -1.30 -7.47
C GLY A 29 -11.71 -0.11 -6.71
N ARG A 30 -12.26 0.88 -7.44
CA ARG A 30 -13.04 2.02 -6.90
C ARG A 30 -14.54 1.69 -6.73
N THR A 31 -14.89 0.47 -6.35
CA THR A 31 -16.30 0.07 -6.14
C THR A 31 -16.85 0.47 -4.78
N SER A 32 -15.99 0.83 -3.82
CA SER A 32 -16.35 1.23 -2.46
C SER A 32 -15.54 2.45 -2.02
N TYR A 33 -16.22 3.44 -1.42
CA TYR A 33 -15.57 4.58 -0.80
C TYR A 33 -14.61 4.16 0.33
N ARG A 34 -15.00 3.15 1.11
CA ARG A 34 -14.22 2.76 2.29
C ARG A 34 -13.00 1.93 1.87
N VAL A 35 -11.81 2.42 2.22
CA VAL A 35 -10.55 1.70 2.05
C VAL A 35 -10.58 0.39 2.85
N THR A 36 -10.36 -0.74 2.17
CA THR A 36 -10.38 -2.07 2.77
C THR A 36 -9.14 -2.31 3.65
N LYS A 37 -9.19 -3.34 4.50
CA LYS A 37 -8.06 -3.70 5.37
C LYS A 37 -6.79 -4.03 4.55
N ALA A 38 -6.93 -4.76 3.45
CA ALA A 38 -5.81 -5.12 2.58
C ALA A 38 -5.18 -3.89 1.92
N GLN A 39 -6.00 -2.96 1.43
CA GLN A 39 -5.54 -1.69 0.88
C GLN A 39 -4.77 -0.86 1.91
N ARG A 40 -5.28 -0.77 3.14
CA ARG A 40 -4.61 -0.05 4.23
C ARG A 40 -3.26 -0.69 4.61
N GLN A 41 -3.18 -2.02 4.62
CA GLN A 41 -1.91 -2.73 4.85
C GLN A 41 -0.90 -2.44 3.74
N TRP A 42 -1.34 -2.42 2.48
CA TRP A 42 -0.49 -2.08 1.35
C TRP A 42 0.04 -0.63 1.44
N LEU A 43 -0.82 0.34 1.77
CA LEU A 43 -0.40 1.74 1.96
C LEU A 43 0.67 1.87 3.07
N ARG A 44 0.49 1.17 4.19
CA ARG A 44 1.48 1.15 5.29
C ARG A 44 2.83 0.58 4.84
N MET A 45 2.80 -0.50 4.07
CA MET A 45 4.02 -1.12 3.54
C MET A 45 4.73 -0.22 2.51
N ARG A 46 3.96 0.47 1.66
CA ARG A 46 4.49 1.36 0.63
C ARG A 46 5.11 2.62 1.22
N ASP A 47 4.39 3.30 2.12
CA ASP A 47 4.76 4.64 2.54
C ASP A 47 5.61 4.66 3.81
N SER A 48 5.44 3.67 4.70
CA SER A 48 6.05 3.53 6.05
C SER A 48 5.78 4.70 7.03
N LYS A 49 5.69 5.92 6.54
CA LYS A 49 5.40 7.20 7.21
C LYS A 49 4.36 8.00 6.41
N CYS A 50 3.87 9.10 6.97
CA CYS A 50 2.99 10.02 6.26
C CYS A 50 3.69 10.59 5.00
N PRO A 51 3.06 10.53 3.81
CA PRO A 51 3.64 11.10 2.59
C PRO A 51 3.46 12.62 2.48
N PHE A 52 2.70 13.26 3.39
CA PHE A 52 2.50 14.71 3.37
C PHE A 52 3.83 15.44 3.62
N PRO A 53 4.19 16.47 2.81
CA PRO A 53 5.45 17.18 2.96
C PRO A 53 5.68 17.71 4.38
N GLY A 54 6.83 17.36 4.98
CA GLY A 54 7.20 17.79 6.32
C GLY A 54 6.60 16.97 7.47
N CYS A 55 5.74 15.99 7.20
CA CYS A 55 5.25 15.08 8.21
C CYS A 55 6.21 13.88 8.38
N SER A 56 6.48 13.49 9.63
CA SER A 56 7.31 12.34 9.98
C SER A 56 6.54 11.25 10.75
N ASN A 57 5.23 11.41 10.94
CA ASN A 57 4.42 10.44 11.68
C ASN A 57 4.46 9.06 11.03
N HIS A 58 4.53 8.04 11.87
CA HIS A 58 4.56 6.66 11.44
C HIS A 58 3.22 6.26 10.80
N SER A 59 3.24 5.42 9.76
CA SER A 59 2.02 5.02 9.02
C SER A 59 0.95 4.32 9.86
N LEU A 60 1.31 3.83 11.05
CA LEU A 60 0.37 3.22 11.99
C LEU A 60 -0.48 4.26 12.74
N ASP A 61 0.02 5.49 12.88
CA ASP A 61 -0.64 6.59 13.58
C ASP A 61 -1.46 7.48 12.63
N ASN A 62 -1.51 7.12 11.35
CA ASN A 62 -2.17 7.89 10.30
C ASN A 62 -3.44 7.19 9.81
N GLU A 63 -4.38 8.00 9.33
CA GLU A 63 -5.53 7.51 8.56
C GLU A 63 -5.22 7.46 7.07
N ALA A 64 -5.98 6.63 6.34
CA ALA A 64 -5.87 6.54 4.88
C ALA A 64 -6.96 7.41 4.25
N ASP A 65 -6.55 8.30 3.35
CA ASP A 65 -7.45 9.18 2.62
C ASP A 65 -7.18 9.14 1.11
N HIS A 66 -8.15 9.61 0.32
CA HIS A 66 -8.04 9.65 -1.13
C HIS A 66 -7.28 10.89 -1.59
N LEU A 67 -6.29 10.71 -2.47
CA LEU A 67 -5.58 11.83 -3.11
C LEU A 67 -6.47 12.60 -4.09
N LEU A 68 -7.38 11.90 -4.75
CA LEU A 68 -8.41 12.48 -5.60
C LEU A 68 -9.75 12.26 -4.91
N ALA A 69 -10.55 13.32 -4.80
CA ALA A 69 -11.87 13.25 -4.21
C ALA A 69 -12.68 12.07 -4.77
N TRP A 70 -13.41 11.37 -3.90
CA TRP A 70 -14.15 10.18 -4.29
C TRP A 70 -15.28 10.49 -5.26
N ALA A 71 -16.07 11.51 -4.94
CA ALA A 71 -17.17 12.02 -5.73
C ALA A 71 -16.86 13.46 -6.18
N HIS A 72 -17.28 13.78 -7.39
CA HIS A 72 -17.40 15.13 -7.92
C HIS A 72 -18.87 15.52 -7.92
#